data_AF-A0A7X9F9C8-F1
#
_entry.id   AF-A0A7X9F9C8-F1
#
_cell.length_a   1.000
_cell.length_b   1.000
_cell.length_c   1.000
_cell.angle_alpha   90.00
_cell.angle_beta   90.00
_cell.angle_gamma   90.00
#
_symmetry.space_group_name_H-M   'P 1'
#
loop_
_entity.id
_entity.type
_entity.pdbx_description
1 polymer ?
#
loop_
_entity_poly.entity_id
_entity_poly.type
_entity_poly.pdbx_seq_one_letter_code
_entity_poly.pdbx_strand_id
1 'polypeptide(L)'
;MKENSPINEIRPLSEYLIFDLGKESMLEPVTSPGKTRFRVTCYDPDRMNEAHAPGVHKYCIAKEFLDADIVISLPKIKTHQKTGITGALKNLVGINGDKDFLPHHRIGGTRRGGDCYPGGSSLRYLSELALDEANRRQGEKSFWYWNKLASALWRLSIPGPEHQMEAGWYGNDTSWRMVLDLNKIAEYGRTDGSLAPERQRFIFSLCDGIIAGQGEGPLQPKPLPLGIMSFSNDSCLNDRAMVLLMGFDPKKFPLLNNSNPVLDSYNITLNGKRIHIDDLKINAIRTLPPKGWFKYLDPEK
;
A
#
# COMPACT_ATOMS: atom_id res chain seq x y z
N MET A 1 -16.76 10.14 26.02
CA MET A 1 -15.99 9.49 24.94
C MET A 1 -15.44 8.20 25.52
N LYS A 2 -16.09 7.07 25.25
CA LYS A 2 -15.55 5.75 25.58
C LYS A 2 -14.31 5.51 24.72
N GLU A 3 -13.33 4.89 25.35
CA GLU A 3 -11.94 4.69 24.98
C GLU A 3 -11.69 4.30 23.51
N ASN A 4 -10.90 5.12 22.80
CA ASN A 4 -10.12 4.70 21.61
C ASN A 4 -8.94 3.84 22.09
N SER A 5 -9.19 2.72 22.76
CA SER A 5 -8.15 1.79 23.16
C SER A 5 -8.20 0.56 22.26
N PRO A 6 -7.27 0.40 21.29
CA PRO A 6 -7.22 -0.78 20.43
C PRO A 6 -7.03 -2.09 21.21
N ILE A 7 -6.71 -2.03 22.51
CA ILE A 7 -6.36 -3.17 23.38
C ILE A 7 -7.53 -4.16 23.58
N ASN A 8 -8.78 -3.69 23.56
CA ASN A 8 -9.95 -4.52 23.89
C ASN A 8 -10.54 -5.30 22.70
N GLU A 9 -10.05 -5.05 21.47
CA GLU A 9 -10.50 -5.72 20.24
C GLU A 9 -9.38 -6.55 19.57
N ILE A 10 -8.24 -6.74 20.24
CA ILE A 10 -7.11 -7.51 19.72
C ILE A 10 -7.41 -9.00 19.84
N ARG A 11 -7.55 -9.69 18.71
CA ARG A 11 -7.50 -11.15 18.68
C ARG A 11 -6.18 -11.64 19.28
N PRO A 12 -6.15 -12.75 20.02
CA PRO A 12 -4.95 -13.20 20.69
C PRO A 12 -3.82 -13.44 19.68
N LEU A 13 -2.57 -13.12 20.07
CA LEU A 13 -1.38 -13.32 19.21
C LEU A 13 -1.26 -14.76 18.68
N SER A 14 -1.86 -15.74 19.37
CA SER A 14 -1.95 -17.13 18.93
C SER A 14 -2.74 -17.33 17.63
N GLU A 15 -3.56 -16.38 17.19
CA GLU A 15 -4.28 -16.39 15.91
C GLU A 15 -3.44 -15.87 14.74
N TYR A 16 -2.20 -15.44 14.99
CA TYR A 16 -1.33 -14.86 13.98
C TYR A 16 -0.03 -15.67 13.84
N LEU A 17 0.60 -15.56 12.67
CA LEU A 17 1.95 -16.04 12.39
C LEU A 17 2.82 -14.91 11.88
N ILE A 18 4.05 -14.87 12.36
CA ILE A 18 5.05 -13.93 11.89
C ILE A 18 5.83 -14.57 10.74
N PHE A 19 5.75 -13.96 9.57
CA PHE A 19 6.58 -14.30 8.41
C PHE A 19 7.75 -13.35 8.34
N ASP A 20 8.97 -13.85 8.40
CA ASP A 20 10.17 -13.07 8.11
C ASP A 20 10.66 -13.39 6.69
N LEU A 21 10.52 -12.43 5.78
CA LEU A 21 10.98 -12.58 4.40
C LEU A 21 12.49 -12.37 4.25
N GLY A 22 13.15 -11.81 5.28
CA GLY A 22 14.57 -11.48 5.26
C GLY A 22 15.02 -10.86 3.93
N LYS A 23 16.10 -11.40 3.35
CA LYS A 23 16.67 -10.88 2.10
C LYS A 23 15.80 -11.04 0.87
N GLU A 24 14.75 -11.86 0.94
CA GLU A 24 13.83 -12.05 -0.17
C GLU A 24 12.67 -11.03 -0.18
N SER A 25 12.63 -10.13 0.80
CA SER A 25 11.69 -9.02 0.87
C SER A 25 11.95 -8.00 -0.24
N MET A 26 10.88 -7.48 -0.83
CA MET A 26 10.93 -6.35 -1.76
C MET A 26 11.40 -5.06 -1.08
N LEU A 27 11.38 -4.98 0.26
CA LEU A 27 11.93 -3.88 1.05
C LEU A 27 13.45 -3.96 1.23
N GLU A 28 14.07 -5.13 1.08
CA GLU A 28 15.51 -5.28 1.32
C GLU A 28 16.37 -4.31 0.47
N PRO A 29 16.11 -4.12 -0.84
CA PRO A 29 16.89 -3.19 -1.67
C PRO A 29 16.85 -1.72 -1.22
N VAL A 30 15.86 -1.33 -0.41
CA VAL A 30 15.68 0.03 0.11
C VAL A 30 16.00 0.14 1.60
N THR A 31 16.59 -0.90 2.17
CA THR A 31 16.91 -1.01 3.59
C THR A 31 18.41 -0.91 3.82
N SER A 32 18.83 0.17 4.45
CA SER A 32 20.25 0.44 4.75
C SER A 32 20.48 0.50 6.27
N PRO A 33 21.49 -0.23 6.79
CA PRO A 33 21.82 -0.23 8.22
C PRO A 33 21.98 1.18 8.79
N GLY A 34 21.29 1.49 9.89
CA GLY A 34 21.36 2.77 10.59
C GLY A 34 20.84 3.99 9.81
N LYS A 35 20.31 3.81 8.59
CA LYS A 35 19.81 4.91 7.75
C LYS A 35 18.32 4.78 7.47
N THR A 36 17.85 3.58 7.14
CA THR A 36 16.43 3.35 6.84
C THR A 36 15.63 3.31 8.13
N ARG A 37 14.53 4.07 8.16
CA ARG A 37 13.58 4.13 9.27
C ARG A 37 12.18 4.11 8.70
N PHE A 38 11.57 2.93 8.74
CA PHE A 38 10.22 2.72 8.22
C PHE A 38 9.17 3.31 9.16
N ARG A 39 8.05 3.76 8.59
CA ARG A 39 6.99 4.44 9.32
C ARG A 39 5.60 3.99 8.86
N VAL A 40 4.71 3.92 9.83
CA VAL A 40 3.26 3.95 9.68
C VAL A 40 2.75 5.14 10.51
N THR A 41 1.87 5.94 9.92
CA THR A 41 1.36 7.14 10.60
C THR A 41 0.50 6.76 11.80
N CYS A 42 0.63 7.53 12.89
CA CYS A 42 -0.13 7.38 14.14
C CYS A 42 0.24 6.17 15.02
N TYR A 43 1.37 5.51 14.81
CA TYR A 43 1.87 4.44 15.69
C TYR A 43 3.27 4.77 16.20
N ASP A 44 3.67 4.08 17.26
CA ASP A 44 5.03 4.17 17.80
C ASP A 44 6.04 3.76 16.72
N PRO A 45 6.94 4.67 16.30
CA PRO A 45 7.91 4.38 15.24
C PRO A 45 8.94 3.30 15.61
N ASP A 46 9.12 3.00 16.89
CA ASP A 46 10.18 2.10 17.36
C ASP A 46 9.80 0.63 17.10
N ARG A 47 8.52 0.26 17.29
CA ARG A 47 7.98 -1.08 16.99
C ARG A 47 8.19 -1.49 15.53
N MET A 48 8.01 -0.55 14.60
CA MET A 48 8.21 -0.83 13.17
C MET A 48 9.68 -1.12 12.82
N ASN A 49 10.63 -0.50 13.53
CA ASN A 49 12.06 -0.74 13.28
C ASN A 49 12.51 -2.11 13.82
N GLU A 50 11.78 -2.70 14.78
CA GLU A 50 12.02 -4.08 15.25
C GLU A 50 11.52 -5.13 14.25
N ALA A 51 10.49 -4.79 13.47
CA ALA A 51 9.91 -5.67 12.45
C ALA A 51 10.63 -5.59 11.11
N HIS A 52 11.23 -4.43 10.77
CA HIS A 52 11.83 -4.17 9.46
C HIS A 52 13.22 -3.54 9.59
N ALA A 53 14.25 -4.32 9.28
CA ALA A 53 15.66 -3.99 9.36
C ALA A 53 16.45 -4.75 8.28
N PRO A 54 17.74 -4.43 8.01
CA PRO A 54 18.52 -5.17 7.02
C PRO A 54 18.52 -6.67 7.29
N GLY A 55 18.05 -7.46 6.32
CA GLY A 55 17.93 -8.91 6.41
C GLY A 55 16.78 -9.43 7.30
N VAL A 56 15.90 -8.57 7.80
CA VAL A 56 14.75 -8.92 8.66
C VAL A 56 13.53 -8.11 8.21
N HIS A 57 12.50 -8.76 7.67
CA HIS A 57 11.29 -8.08 7.20
C HIS A 57 10.07 -8.91 7.56
N LYS A 58 9.48 -8.55 8.70
CA LYS A 58 8.42 -9.32 9.35
C LYS A 58 7.04 -8.84 8.94
N TYR A 59 6.12 -9.78 8.77
CA TYR A 59 4.70 -9.53 8.55
C TYR A 59 3.87 -10.39 9.50
N CYS A 60 2.81 -9.81 10.06
CA CYS A 60 1.93 -10.48 11.01
C CYS A 60 0.67 -10.95 10.29
N ILE A 61 0.54 -12.23 9.99
CA ILE A 61 -0.51 -12.78 9.11
C ILE A 61 -1.53 -13.56 9.93
N ALA A 62 -2.82 -13.36 9.65
CA ALA A 62 -3.87 -14.14 10.28
C ALA A 62 -3.78 -15.62 9.86
N LYS A 63 -3.75 -16.55 10.83
CA LYS A 63 -3.68 -17.99 10.57
C LYS A 63 -4.83 -18.51 9.73
N GLU A 64 -6.04 -18.01 9.98
CA GLU A 64 -7.25 -18.37 9.25
C GLU A 64 -7.10 -18.19 7.73
N PHE A 65 -6.31 -17.22 7.29
CA PHE A 65 -6.02 -17.01 5.87
C PHE A 65 -5.10 -18.10 5.28
N LEU A 66 -4.21 -18.66 6.08
CA LEU A 66 -3.22 -19.68 5.67
C LEU A 66 -3.82 -21.08 5.62
N ASP A 67 -4.90 -21.33 6.35
CA ASP A 67 -5.62 -22.61 6.37
C ASP A 67 -6.46 -22.84 5.10
N ALA A 68 -6.64 -21.82 4.25
CA ALA A 68 -7.45 -21.89 3.04
C ALA A 68 -6.63 -22.31 1.81
N ASP A 69 -7.06 -23.36 1.10
CA ASP A 69 -6.46 -23.74 -0.19
C ASP A 69 -6.80 -22.74 -1.32
N ILE A 70 -8.01 -22.16 -1.24
CA ILE A 70 -8.56 -21.21 -2.22
C ILE A 70 -9.10 -19.98 -1.49
N VAL A 71 -8.68 -18.81 -1.96
CA VAL A 71 -9.11 -17.51 -1.46
C VAL A 71 -9.91 -16.79 -2.55
N ILE A 72 -11.11 -16.32 -2.22
CA ILE A 72 -11.89 -15.40 -3.05
C ILE A 72 -11.77 -14.00 -2.45
N SER A 73 -10.92 -13.18 -3.05
CA SER A 73 -10.71 -11.77 -2.73
C SER A 73 -11.80 -10.91 -3.36
N LEU A 74 -12.37 -9.98 -2.59
CA LEU A 74 -13.43 -9.06 -3.04
C LEU A 74 -12.93 -7.60 -3.08
N PRO A 75 -11.97 -7.24 -3.95
CA PRO A 75 -11.41 -5.90 -3.96
C PRO A 75 -12.41 -4.88 -4.53
N LYS A 76 -12.33 -3.65 -3.98
CA LYS A 76 -13.01 -2.48 -4.52
C LYS A 76 -12.04 -1.63 -5.33
N ILE A 77 -12.40 -1.29 -6.56
CA ILE A 77 -11.57 -0.44 -7.42
C ILE A 77 -11.64 1.01 -6.95
N LYS A 78 -10.49 1.59 -6.61
CA LYS A 78 -10.37 3.01 -6.29
C LYS A 78 -8.95 3.52 -6.45
N THR A 79 -8.77 4.81 -6.69
CA THR A 79 -7.45 5.45 -6.56
C THR A 79 -6.93 5.36 -5.12
N HIS A 80 -5.61 5.44 -4.95
CA HIS A 80 -4.96 5.37 -3.65
C HIS A 80 -3.76 6.32 -3.56
N GLN A 81 -3.68 7.14 -2.51
CA GLN A 81 -2.62 8.15 -2.34
C GLN A 81 -1.19 7.57 -2.31
N LYS A 82 -0.96 6.42 -1.68
CA LYS A 82 0.39 5.80 -1.58
C LYS A 82 0.78 4.91 -2.77
N THR A 83 -0.11 3.99 -3.20
CA THR A 83 0.17 2.99 -4.25
C THR A 83 -0.41 3.35 -5.62
N GLY A 84 -1.07 4.50 -5.75
CA GLY A 84 -1.74 4.98 -6.96
C GLY A 84 -3.14 4.39 -7.14
N ILE A 85 -3.28 3.08 -6.96
CA ILE A 85 -4.55 2.35 -7.08
C ILE A 85 -4.74 1.36 -5.93
N THR A 86 -6.01 1.06 -5.63
CA THR A 86 -6.49 -0.10 -4.88
C THR A 86 -7.14 -1.06 -5.86
N GLY A 87 -6.80 -2.34 -5.74
CA GLY A 87 -7.31 -3.44 -6.55
C GLY A 87 -7.00 -4.77 -5.87
N ALA A 88 -6.97 -5.84 -6.64
CA ALA A 88 -6.69 -7.20 -6.20
C ALA A 88 -5.38 -7.31 -5.40
N LEU A 89 -4.28 -6.73 -5.90
CA LEU A 89 -2.98 -6.79 -5.21
C LEU A 89 -3.04 -6.11 -3.85
N LYS A 90 -3.64 -4.91 -3.80
CA LYS A 90 -3.69 -4.09 -2.59
C LYS A 90 -4.65 -4.65 -1.54
N ASN A 91 -5.67 -5.40 -1.95
CA ASN A 91 -6.67 -5.98 -1.05
C ASN A 91 -6.04 -6.97 -0.05
N LEU A 92 -4.98 -7.66 -0.47
CA LEU A 92 -4.25 -8.61 0.38
C LEU A 92 -3.48 -7.94 1.52
N VAL A 93 -3.40 -6.62 1.59
CA VAL A 93 -2.91 -5.96 2.81
C VAL A 93 -3.82 -6.26 4.01
N GLY A 94 -5.09 -6.58 3.77
CA GLY A 94 -6.05 -6.95 4.81
C GLY A 94 -5.76 -8.27 5.51
N ILE A 95 -4.85 -9.11 5.00
CA ILE A 95 -4.47 -10.38 5.67
C ILE A 95 -3.58 -10.14 6.90
N ASN A 96 -3.00 -8.94 6.99
CA ASN A 96 -2.06 -8.60 8.04
C ASN A 96 -2.81 -8.13 9.30
N GLY A 97 -2.50 -8.74 10.44
CA GLY A 97 -3.16 -8.53 11.72
C GLY A 97 -2.74 -7.29 12.49
N ASP A 98 -1.53 -6.78 12.27
CA ASP A 98 -0.99 -5.65 13.05
C ASP A 98 -0.31 -4.62 12.13
N LYS A 99 -0.79 -3.37 12.19
CA LYS A 99 -0.29 -2.27 11.34
C LYS A 99 1.17 -1.93 11.58
N ASP A 100 1.74 -2.29 12.72
CA ASP A 100 3.17 -2.06 12.98
C ASP A 100 4.10 -2.94 12.12
N PHE A 101 3.54 -3.91 11.40
CA PHE A 101 4.22 -4.70 10.39
C PHE A 101 4.01 -4.18 8.96
N LEU A 102 3.31 -3.05 8.76
CA LEU A 102 2.97 -2.49 7.45
C LEU A 102 3.74 -1.19 7.15
N PRO A 103 5.01 -1.27 6.72
CA PRO A 103 5.78 -0.08 6.40
C PRO A 103 5.12 0.68 5.24
N HIS A 104 4.73 1.93 5.50
CA HIS A 104 4.09 2.78 4.50
C HIS A 104 5.08 3.69 3.78
N HIS A 105 6.13 4.11 4.48
CA HIS A 105 7.18 4.98 3.96
C HIS A 105 8.44 4.89 4.82
N ARG A 106 9.52 5.48 4.32
CA ARG A 106 10.77 5.80 5.02
C ARG A 106 10.76 7.29 5.33
N ILE A 107 11.09 7.63 6.57
CA ILE A 107 11.12 9.01 7.05
C ILE A 107 12.04 9.89 6.19
N GLY A 108 11.61 11.12 5.93
CA GLY A 108 12.33 12.11 5.16
C GLY A 108 12.00 12.08 3.67
N GLY A 109 12.46 13.11 2.97
CA GLY A 109 12.30 13.21 1.52
C GLY A 109 13.38 12.47 0.74
N THR A 110 13.22 12.41 -0.58
CA THR A 110 14.12 11.70 -1.50
C THR A 110 15.60 12.05 -1.38
N ARG A 111 15.95 13.32 -1.09
CA ARG A 111 17.35 13.74 -0.89
C ARG A 111 17.97 13.25 0.43
N ARG A 112 17.16 12.70 1.33
CA ARG A 112 17.58 12.16 2.64
C ARG A 112 17.53 10.62 2.69
N GLY A 113 17.20 9.96 1.57
CA GLY A 113 17.02 8.51 1.49
C GLY A 113 15.63 8.02 1.94
N GLY A 114 14.76 8.94 2.36
CA GLY A 114 13.35 8.65 2.63
C GLY A 114 12.49 8.77 1.36
N ASP A 115 11.22 8.45 1.51
CA ASP A 115 10.21 8.57 0.44
C ASP A 115 8.90 9.19 0.93
N CYS A 116 8.91 9.87 2.08
CA CYS A 116 7.73 10.56 2.59
C CYS A 116 7.26 11.69 1.67
N TYR A 117 8.16 12.34 0.96
CA TYR A 117 7.86 13.44 0.03
C TYR A 117 9.03 13.70 -0.93
N PRO A 118 8.82 14.43 -2.05
CA PRO A 118 9.93 14.81 -2.93
C PRO A 118 10.86 15.85 -2.28
N GLY A 119 12.15 15.77 -2.58
CA GLY A 119 13.13 16.78 -2.18
C GLY A 119 13.79 16.50 -0.82
N GLY A 120 14.20 17.55 -0.11
CA GLY A 120 15.07 17.42 1.09
C GLY A 120 14.77 18.40 2.23
N SER A 121 13.56 18.96 2.29
CA SER A 121 13.18 20.00 3.26
C SER A 121 13.51 19.61 4.71
N SER A 122 14.31 20.43 5.38
CA SER A 122 14.65 20.26 6.79
C SER A 122 13.45 20.50 7.70
N LEU A 123 12.57 21.46 7.38
CA LEU A 123 11.37 21.73 8.18
C LEU A 123 10.39 20.54 8.16
N ARG A 124 10.19 19.90 7.00
CA ARG A 124 9.35 18.71 6.91
C ARG A 124 9.96 17.53 7.65
N TYR A 125 11.28 17.38 7.57
CA TYR A 125 11.97 16.33 8.29
C TYR A 125 11.88 16.53 9.81
N LEU A 126 12.06 17.76 10.29
CA LEU A 126 11.82 18.09 11.70
C LEU A 126 10.36 17.88 12.12
N SER A 127 9.41 18.15 11.22
CA SER A 127 7.99 17.84 11.44
C SER A 127 7.76 16.34 11.62
N GLU A 128 8.39 15.48 10.82
CA GLU A 128 8.30 14.02 10.98
C GLU A 128 8.90 13.58 12.32
N LEU A 129 10.06 14.13 12.72
CA LEU A 129 10.67 13.82 14.03
C LEU A 129 9.80 14.27 15.21
N ALA A 130 9.16 15.44 15.11
CA ALA A 130 8.20 15.89 16.11
C ALA A 130 6.95 14.98 16.16
N LEU A 131 6.53 14.43 15.01
CA LEU A 131 5.42 13.49 14.94
C LEU A 131 5.78 12.13 15.56
N ASP A 132 7.00 11.63 15.30
CA ASP A 132 7.54 10.44 15.98
C ASP A 132 7.49 10.62 17.51
N GLU A 133 7.90 11.78 17.99
CA GLU A 133 7.93 12.10 19.42
C GLU A 133 6.54 12.24 20.04
N ALA A 134 5.57 12.74 19.26
CA ALA A 134 4.17 12.71 19.62
C ALA A 134 3.68 11.26 19.74
N ASN A 135 3.94 10.42 18.74
CA ASN A 135 3.44 9.05 18.71
C ASN A 135 3.98 8.18 19.85
N ARG A 136 5.22 8.38 20.30
CA ARG A 136 5.76 7.72 21.52
C ARG A 136 5.04 8.10 22.81
N ARG A 137 4.32 9.22 22.82
CA ARG A 137 3.66 9.81 24.00
C ARG A 137 2.14 9.74 23.93
N GLN A 138 1.57 8.87 23.11
CA GLN A 138 0.13 8.70 23.03
C GLN A 138 -0.44 8.41 24.43
N GLY A 139 -1.51 9.12 24.80
CA GLY A 139 -2.11 9.08 26.14
C GLY A 139 -1.56 10.13 27.12
N GLU A 140 -0.40 10.73 26.86
CA GLU A 140 0.16 11.80 27.70
C GLU A 140 -0.28 13.20 27.24
N LYS A 141 -0.23 14.19 28.16
CA LYS A 141 -0.49 15.60 27.81
C LYS A 141 0.55 16.17 26.85
N SER A 142 1.79 15.68 26.94
CA SER A 142 2.94 16.03 26.11
C SER A 142 2.73 15.72 24.63
N PHE A 143 1.89 14.72 24.29
CA PHE A 143 1.46 14.40 22.92
C PHE A 143 1.03 15.64 22.13
N TRP A 144 0.15 16.44 22.72
CA TRP A 144 -0.46 17.59 22.05
C TRP A 144 0.53 18.71 21.75
N TYR A 145 1.56 18.85 22.58
CA TYR A 145 2.65 19.79 22.35
C TYR A 145 3.43 19.40 21.08
N TRP A 146 3.89 18.14 21.02
CA TRP A 146 4.66 17.62 19.89
C TRP A 146 3.85 17.60 18.59
N ASN A 147 2.57 17.20 18.66
CA ASN A 147 1.69 17.20 17.50
C ASN A 147 1.45 18.62 16.94
N LYS A 148 1.29 19.63 17.81
CA LYS A 148 1.19 21.04 17.39
C LYS A 148 2.49 21.54 16.78
N LEU A 149 3.63 21.19 17.35
CA LEU A 149 4.95 21.53 16.80
C LEU A 149 5.13 20.93 15.40
N ALA A 150 4.81 19.64 15.22
CA ALA A 150 4.84 18.97 13.92
C ALA A 150 3.95 19.71 12.90
N SER A 151 2.70 20.01 13.27
CA SER A 151 1.77 20.75 12.41
C SER A 151 2.30 22.13 12.01
N ALA A 152 2.90 22.87 12.94
CA ALA A 152 3.49 24.18 12.68
C ALA A 152 4.69 24.09 11.71
N LEU A 153 5.64 23.19 11.97
CA LEU A 153 6.81 22.96 11.12
C LEU A 153 6.40 22.57 9.69
N TRP A 154 5.38 21.72 9.55
CA TRP A 154 4.86 21.33 8.25
C TRP A 154 4.25 22.51 7.49
N ARG A 155 3.40 23.32 8.14
CA ARG A 155 2.78 24.50 7.51
C ARG A 155 3.82 25.52 7.08
N LEU A 156 4.82 25.78 7.91
CA LEU A 156 5.93 26.70 7.60
C LEU A 156 6.79 26.21 6.43
N SER A 157 6.77 24.90 6.13
CA SER A 157 7.45 24.34 4.97
C SER A 157 6.74 24.56 3.63
N ILE A 158 5.53 25.16 3.65
CA ILE A 158 4.70 25.47 2.48
C ILE A 158 4.55 24.23 1.56
N PRO A 159 3.79 23.20 2.00
CA PRO A 159 3.69 21.95 1.27
C PRO A 159 2.86 22.11 -0.01
N GLY A 160 3.43 21.70 -1.14
CA GLY A 160 2.69 21.46 -2.40
C GLY A 160 1.95 20.11 -2.42
N PRO A 161 1.24 19.78 -3.52
CA PRO A 161 0.36 18.60 -3.62
C PRO A 161 1.02 17.22 -3.37
N GLU A 162 2.29 17.07 -3.74
CA GLU A 162 3.10 15.85 -3.55
C GLU A 162 3.72 15.77 -2.15
N HIS A 163 3.73 16.87 -1.40
CA HIS A 163 4.26 16.90 -0.04
C HIS A 163 3.14 16.50 0.92
N GLN A 164 3.11 15.23 1.31
CA GLN A 164 2.11 14.68 2.24
C GLN A 164 2.79 13.97 3.40
N MET A 165 2.31 14.16 4.63
CA MET A 165 2.86 13.50 5.83
C MET A 165 2.69 11.98 5.81
N GLU A 166 1.72 11.47 5.05
CA GLU A 166 1.49 10.04 4.91
C GLU A 166 2.15 9.44 3.67
N ALA A 167 3.07 10.15 3.02
CA ALA A 167 3.73 9.69 1.80
C ALA A 167 2.77 9.38 0.64
N GLY A 168 1.70 10.18 0.53
CA GLY A 168 0.67 10.05 -0.50
C GLY A 168 1.05 10.68 -1.85
N TRP A 169 2.10 10.19 -2.50
CA TRP A 169 2.58 10.70 -3.80
C TRP A 169 3.20 9.60 -4.66
N TYR A 170 3.37 9.85 -5.96
CA TYR A 170 3.83 8.84 -6.92
C TYR A 170 5.24 8.31 -6.67
N GLY A 171 6.08 9.04 -5.91
CA GLY A 171 7.43 8.62 -5.57
C GLY A 171 7.55 7.82 -4.27
N ASN A 172 6.43 7.42 -3.66
CA ASN A 172 6.45 6.47 -2.56
C ASN A 172 7.01 5.13 -3.06
N ASP A 173 8.11 4.69 -2.46
CA ASP A 173 8.88 3.51 -2.85
C ASP A 173 8.97 2.49 -1.70
N THR A 174 7.97 2.49 -0.82
CA THR A 174 7.87 1.56 0.31
C THR A 174 6.55 0.80 0.25
N SER A 175 5.44 1.53 0.06
CA SER A 175 4.10 0.96 0.16
C SER A 175 3.84 -0.13 -0.87
N TRP A 176 4.33 0.03 -2.11
CA TRP A 176 4.11 -0.99 -3.14
C TRP A 176 4.94 -2.25 -2.88
N ARG A 177 6.15 -2.12 -2.29
CA ARG A 177 7.02 -3.27 -1.92
C ARG A 177 6.35 -4.11 -0.86
N MET A 178 5.86 -3.47 0.20
CA MET A 178 5.08 -4.11 1.25
C MET A 178 3.83 -4.83 0.71
N VAL A 179 3.15 -4.24 -0.28
CA VAL A 179 2.02 -4.93 -0.94
C VAL A 179 2.49 -6.20 -1.63
N LEU A 180 3.60 -6.17 -2.37
CA LEU A 180 4.12 -7.34 -3.07
C LEU A 180 4.66 -8.41 -2.11
N ASP A 181 5.27 -8.01 -1.00
CA ASP A 181 5.68 -8.93 0.07
C ASP A 181 4.48 -9.68 0.66
N LEU A 182 3.38 -8.98 0.93
CA LEU A 182 2.14 -9.59 1.37
C LEU A 182 1.52 -10.47 0.29
N ASN A 183 1.62 -10.12 -1.00
CA ASN A 183 1.19 -11.00 -2.10
C ASN A 183 2.04 -12.28 -2.16
N LYS A 184 3.36 -12.17 -1.96
CA LYS A 184 4.27 -13.33 -1.91
C LYS A 184 3.91 -14.26 -0.76
N ILE A 185 3.74 -13.73 0.45
CA ILE A 185 3.24 -14.52 1.58
C ILE A 185 1.86 -15.08 1.26
N ALA A 186 1.01 -14.29 0.60
CA ALA A 186 -0.32 -14.67 0.17
C ALA A 186 -0.35 -15.75 -0.92
N GLU A 187 0.72 -16.11 -1.60
CA GLU A 187 0.69 -17.24 -2.54
C GLU A 187 1.51 -18.44 -2.04
N TYR A 188 2.57 -18.18 -1.28
CA TYR A 188 3.61 -19.15 -0.97
C TYR A 188 3.76 -19.45 0.54
N GLY A 189 3.08 -18.71 1.41
CA GLY A 189 3.16 -18.90 2.86
C GLY A 189 2.51 -20.21 3.33
N ARG A 190 3.23 -20.97 4.16
CA ARG A 190 2.78 -22.19 4.83
C ARG A 190 2.21 -21.89 6.23
N THR A 191 1.46 -22.83 6.77
CA THR A 191 0.88 -22.75 8.13
C THR A 191 1.91 -22.84 9.27
N ASP A 192 3.19 -23.10 8.95
CA ASP A 192 4.30 -23.07 9.91
C ASP A 192 5.06 -21.72 9.95
N GLY A 193 4.65 -20.73 9.13
CA GLY A 193 5.30 -19.43 9.03
C GLY A 193 6.48 -19.37 8.04
N SER A 194 6.74 -20.44 7.29
CA SER A 194 7.76 -20.48 6.23
C SER A 194 7.18 -20.22 4.84
N LEU A 195 8.04 -19.89 3.87
CA LEU A 195 7.67 -19.86 2.46
C LEU A 195 7.97 -21.19 1.77
N ALA A 196 7.06 -21.60 0.90
CA ALA A 196 7.25 -22.72 -0.02
C ALA A 196 7.80 -22.24 -1.37
N PRO A 197 8.59 -23.07 -2.07
CA PRO A 197 8.98 -22.79 -3.45
C PRO A 197 7.79 -22.89 -4.42
N GLU A 198 6.82 -23.74 -4.10
CA GLU A 198 5.60 -23.93 -4.87
C GLU A 198 4.44 -23.12 -4.28
N ARG A 199 3.51 -22.69 -5.13
CA ARG A 199 2.30 -22.00 -4.70
C ARG A 199 1.50 -22.89 -3.76
N GLN A 200 1.13 -22.36 -2.59
CA GLN A 200 0.34 -23.06 -1.57
C GLN A 200 -1.15 -22.77 -1.70
N ARG A 201 -1.52 -21.62 -2.25
CA ARG A 201 -2.90 -21.14 -2.26
C ARG A 201 -3.25 -20.44 -3.57
N PHE A 202 -4.45 -20.68 -4.08
CA PHE A 202 -4.96 -19.98 -5.26
C PHE A 202 -5.81 -18.77 -4.84
N ILE A 203 -5.53 -17.61 -5.43
CA ILE A 203 -6.28 -16.38 -5.16
C ILE A 203 -7.07 -16.01 -6.40
N PHE A 204 -8.39 -15.95 -6.25
CA PHE A 204 -9.31 -15.40 -7.24
C PHE A 204 -9.82 -14.05 -6.75
N SER A 205 -9.86 -13.06 -7.62
CA SER A 205 -10.35 -11.72 -7.30
C SER A 205 -11.64 -11.43 -8.05
N LEU A 206 -12.75 -11.31 -7.32
CA LEU A 206 -14.01 -10.78 -7.83
C LEU A 206 -14.08 -9.29 -7.50
N CYS A 207 -13.71 -8.46 -8.47
CA CYS A 207 -13.54 -7.03 -8.26
C CYS A 207 -14.82 -6.26 -8.55
N ASP A 208 -15.20 -5.39 -7.63
CA ASP A 208 -16.30 -4.44 -7.81
C ASP A 208 -15.76 -3.10 -8.32
N GLY A 209 -16.01 -2.84 -9.61
CA GLY A 209 -15.83 -1.55 -10.26
C GLY A 209 -17.16 -0.97 -10.79
N ILE A 210 -18.32 -1.38 -10.26
CA ILE A 210 -19.61 -0.84 -10.72
C ILE A 210 -19.63 0.67 -10.45
N ILE A 211 -19.36 1.03 -9.20
CA ILE A 211 -19.03 2.39 -8.76
C ILE A 211 -17.64 2.35 -8.13
N ALA A 212 -16.62 2.65 -8.91
CA ALA A 212 -15.24 2.79 -8.44
C ALA A 212 -15.03 4.09 -7.65
N GLY A 213 -13.83 4.27 -7.09
CA GLY A 213 -13.41 5.50 -6.41
C GLY A 213 -12.31 6.27 -7.14
N GLN A 214 -12.39 7.60 -7.14
CA GLN A 214 -11.37 8.49 -7.72
C GLN A 214 -10.98 9.63 -6.78
N GLY A 215 -9.88 10.33 -7.05
CA GLY A 215 -9.37 11.43 -6.22
C GLY A 215 -8.64 10.94 -4.97
N GLU A 216 -8.96 11.50 -3.79
CA GLU A 216 -8.25 11.30 -2.52
C GLU A 216 -8.63 9.98 -1.81
N GLY A 217 -8.51 8.86 -2.52
CA GLY A 217 -8.60 7.53 -1.92
C GLY A 217 -7.35 7.17 -1.09
N PRO A 218 -7.45 6.24 -0.12
CA PRO A 218 -8.58 5.35 0.08
C PRO A 218 -9.68 5.89 1.02
N LEU A 219 -9.44 6.99 1.74
CA LEU A 219 -10.33 7.48 2.80
C LEU A 219 -11.42 8.43 2.29
N GLN A 220 -11.15 9.23 1.24
CA GLN A 220 -12.10 10.20 0.71
C GLN A 220 -12.23 10.09 -0.82
N PRO A 221 -12.51 8.90 -1.37
CA PRO A 221 -12.73 8.76 -2.80
C PRO A 221 -14.04 9.44 -3.21
N LYS A 222 -14.06 10.06 -4.38
CA LYS A 222 -15.28 10.45 -5.10
C LYS A 222 -15.78 9.27 -5.94
N PRO A 223 -17.10 9.09 -6.10
CA PRO A 223 -17.62 8.03 -6.96
C PRO A 223 -17.16 8.21 -8.41
N LEU A 224 -16.88 7.09 -9.07
CA LEU A 224 -16.57 6.95 -10.49
C LEU A 224 -17.44 5.82 -11.05
N PRO A 225 -18.42 6.08 -11.93
CA PRO A 225 -19.27 5.05 -12.51
C PRO A 225 -18.52 4.27 -13.60
N LEU A 226 -17.60 3.39 -13.18
CA LEU A 226 -16.78 2.59 -14.08
C LEU A 226 -17.57 1.43 -14.73
N GLY A 227 -18.66 0.99 -14.08
CA GLY A 227 -19.65 0.10 -14.68
C GLY A 227 -19.14 -1.32 -14.96
N ILE A 228 -18.08 -1.77 -14.28
CA ILE A 228 -17.46 -3.07 -14.53
C ILE A 228 -17.44 -3.96 -13.29
N MET A 229 -17.58 -5.26 -13.53
CA MET A 229 -17.21 -6.30 -12.57
C MET A 229 -16.21 -7.22 -13.27
N SER A 230 -15.17 -7.63 -12.56
CA SER A 230 -14.17 -8.57 -13.10
C SER A 230 -13.99 -9.76 -12.17
N PHE A 231 -13.71 -10.92 -12.76
CA PHE A 231 -13.30 -12.11 -12.04
C PHE A 231 -12.00 -12.61 -12.65
N SER A 232 -10.93 -12.72 -11.84
CA SER A 232 -9.59 -13.06 -12.31
C SER A 232 -8.88 -13.97 -11.34
N ASN A 233 -8.07 -14.90 -11.84
CA ASN A 233 -7.10 -15.68 -11.07
C ASN A 233 -5.68 -15.07 -11.09
N ASP A 234 -5.55 -13.87 -11.65
CA ASP A 234 -4.31 -13.09 -11.69
C ASP A 234 -4.61 -11.66 -11.22
N SER A 235 -4.11 -11.33 -10.03
CA SER A 235 -4.30 -10.03 -9.38
C SER A 235 -3.61 -8.89 -10.15
N CYS A 236 -2.44 -9.14 -10.73
CA CYS A 236 -1.68 -8.15 -11.50
C CYS A 236 -2.39 -7.82 -12.82
N LEU A 237 -2.80 -8.85 -13.56
CA LEU A 237 -3.53 -8.70 -14.82
C LEU A 237 -4.86 -7.97 -14.59
N ASN A 238 -5.57 -8.32 -13.52
CA ASN A 238 -6.79 -7.63 -13.13
C ASN A 238 -6.53 -6.14 -12.90
N ASP A 239 -5.56 -5.80 -12.05
CA ASP A 239 -5.30 -4.40 -11.70
C ASP A 239 -4.80 -3.60 -12.89
N ARG A 240 -4.04 -4.21 -13.82
CA ARG A 240 -3.69 -3.60 -15.12
C ARG A 240 -4.92 -3.30 -15.98
N ALA A 241 -5.86 -4.24 -16.08
CA ALA A 241 -7.11 -4.03 -16.79
C ALA A 241 -7.92 -2.88 -16.18
N MET A 242 -8.00 -2.81 -14.85
CA MET A 242 -8.70 -1.73 -14.14
C MET A 242 -8.02 -0.37 -14.34
N VAL A 243 -6.69 -0.30 -14.28
CA VAL A 243 -5.94 0.95 -14.57
C VAL A 243 -6.18 1.44 -15.99
N LEU A 244 -6.23 0.54 -16.98
CA LEU A 244 -6.56 0.89 -18.36
C LEU A 244 -7.98 1.44 -18.49
N LEU A 245 -8.96 0.81 -17.85
CA LEU A 245 -10.34 1.28 -17.83
C LEU A 245 -10.51 2.61 -17.08
N MET A 246 -9.64 2.90 -16.11
CA MET A 246 -9.56 4.21 -15.44
C MET A 246 -8.85 5.28 -16.28
N GLY A 247 -8.40 4.94 -17.50
CA GLY A 247 -7.76 5.88 -18.42
C GLY A 247 -6.33 6.24 -18.04
N PHE A 248 -5.67 5.42 -17.23
CA PHE A 248 -4.27 5.61 -16.87
C PHE A 248 -3.35 4.63 -17.62
N ASP A 249 -2.06 4.96 -17.69
CA ASP A 249 -1.03 4.06 -18.20
C ASP A 249 -0.54 3.11 -17.08
N PRO A 250 -0.72 1.78 -17.18
CA PRO A 250 -0.21 0.81 -16.22
C PRO A 250 1.29 0.95 -15.95
N LYS A 251 2.08 1.38 -16.94
CA LYS A 251 3.53 1.56 -16.79
C LYS A 251 3.91 2.69 -15.83
N LYS A 252 2.97 3.54 -15.44
CA LYS A 252 3.20 4.58 -14.44
C LYS A 252 3.02 4.09 -13.00
N PHE A 253 2.58 2.85 -12.76
CA PHE A 253 2.33 2.36 -11.41
C PHE A 253 3.45 1.40 -10.97
N PRO A 254 4.31 1.78 -10.00
CA PRO A 254 5.37 0.90 -9.51
C PRO A 254 4.84 -0.46 -9.03
N LEU A 255 3.68 -0.48 -8.40
CA LEU A 255 3.02 -1.72 -7.95
C LEU A 255 2.78 -2.70 -9.11
N LEU A 256 2.33 -2.22 -10.27
CA LEU A 256 2.01 -3.06 -11.43
C LEU A 256 3.24 -3.43 -12.26
N ASN A 257 4.26 -2.56 -12.25
CA ASN A 257 5.50 -2.81 -12.96
C ASN A 257 6.40 -3.83 -12.26
N ASN A 258 6.34 -3.89 -10.93
CA ASN A 258 7.19 -4.76 -10.12
C ASN A 258 6.46 -6.03 -9.63
N SER A 259 5.14 -6.12 -9.78
CA SER A 259 4.42 -7.37 -9.59
C SER A 259 4.83 -8.39 -10.65
N ASN A 260 4.77 -9.69 -10.31
CA ASN A 260 5.12 -10.79 -11.21
C ASN A 260 4.55 -10.60 -12.63
N PRO A 261 5.32 -10.97 -13.66
CA PRO A 261 4.92 -10.76 -15.04
C PRO A 261 3.57 -11.43 -15.29
N VAL A 262 2.72 -10.72 -16.03
CA VAL A 262 1.54 -11.30 -16.66
C VAL A 262 2.03 -12.53 -17.42
N LEU A 263 1.42 -13.69 -17.16
CA LEU A 263 1.73 -14.96 -17.82
C LEU A 263 1.97 -14.74 -19.32
N ASP A 264 2.93 -15.48 -19.90
CA ASP A 264 3.28 -15.43 -21.34
C ASP A 264 2.05 -15.61 -22.26
N SER A 265 0.98 -16.20 -21.72
CA SER A 265 -0.34 -16.20 -22.33
C SER A 265 -1.42 -15.95 -21.27
N TYR A 266 -2.39 -15.11 -21.62
CA TYR A 266 -3.57 -14.86 -20.82
C TYR A 266 -4.82 -14.76 -21.71
N ASN A 267 -5.98 -15.04 -21.12
CA ASN A 267 -7.26 -14.98 -21.79
C ASN A 267 -8.17 -13.99 -21.08
N ILE A 268 -8.52 -12.89 -21.74
CA ILE A 268 -9.50 -11.94 -21.24
C ILE A 268 -10.75 -12.05 -22.09
N THR A 269 -11.89 -12.11 -21.41
CA THR A 269 -13.21 -12.10 -22.02
C THR A 269 -14.00 -10.92 -21.45
N LEU A 270 -14.54 -10.09 -22.33
CA LEU A 270 -15.45 -9.00 -21.97
C LEU A 270 -16.82 -9.28 -22.61
N ASN A 271 -17.86 -9.40 -21.79
CA ASN A 271 -19.23 -9.69 -22.24
C ASN A 271 -19.33 -10.88 -23.22
N GLY A 272 -18.60 -11.97 -22.92
CA GLY A 272 -18.58 -13.18 -23.74
C GLY A 272 -17.66 -13.16 -24.96
N LYS A 273 -17.01 -12.03 -25.28
CA LYS A 273 -16.05 -11.91 -26.38
C LYS A 273 -14.61 -11.91 -25.88
N ARG A 274 -13.76 -12.74 -26.49
CA ARG A 274 -12.31 -12.69 -26.24
C ARG A 274 -11.73 -11.39 -26.77
N ILE A 275 -10.93 -10.72 -25.95
CA ILE A 275 -10.30 -9.43 -26.28
C ILE A 275 -8.81 -9.44 -25.92
N HIS A 276 -8.06 -8.53 -26.52
CA HIS A 276 -6.73 -8.15 -26.03
C HIS A 276 -6.89 -7.13 -24.88
N ILE A 277 -5.95 -7.07 -23.94
CA ILE A 277 -6.06 -6.14 -22.80
C ILE A 277 -6.14 -4.68 -23.24
N ASP A 278 -5.45 -4.32 -24.33
CA ASP A 278 -5.47 -2.96 -24.87
C ASP A 278 -6.83 -2.56 -25.45
N ASP A 279 -7.69 -3.52 -25.83
CA ASP A 279 -9.03 -3.23 -26.32
C ASP A 279 -9.90 -2.56 -25.24
N LEU A 280 -9.55 -2.73 -23.96
CA LEU A 280 -10.20 -2.05 -22.84
C LEU A 280 -10.07 -0.53 -22.90
N LYS A 281 -9.03 0.00 -23.56
CA LYS A 281 -8.81 1.45 -23.72
C LYS A 281 -9.98 2.15 -24.44
N ILE A 282 -10.70 1.42 -25.30
CA ILE A 282 -11.89 1.94 -26.00
C ILE A 282 -12.99 2.34 -25.01
N ASN A 283 -13.07 1.66 -23.87
CA ASN A 283 -14.06 1.91 -22.81
C ASN A 283 -13.45 2.67 -21.62
N ALA A 284 -12.27 3.25 -21.78
CA ALA A 284 -11.60 3.94 -20.69
C ALA A 284 -12.35 5.22 -20.30
N ILE A 285 -12.54 5.41 -19.01
CA ILE A 285 -13.15 6.61 -18.43
C ILE A 285 -12.06 7.45 -17.79
N ARG A 286 -12.03 8.73 -18.11
CA ARG A 286 -11.10 9.67 -17.49
C ARG A 286 -11.31 9.69 -15.97
N THR A 287 -10.26 9.31 -15.24
CA THR A 287 -10.29 9.25 -13.78
C THR A 287 -9.45 10.35 -13.16
N LEU A 288 -9.95 10.97 -12.08
CA LEU A 288 -9.18 11.93 -11.29
C LEU A 288 -8.17 11.19 -10.40
N PRO A 289 -6.85 11.38 -10.57
CA PRO A 289 -5.86 10.80 -9.66
C PRO A 289 -5.82 11.55 -8.31
N PRO A 290 -5.21 10.98 -7.26
CA PRO A 290 -4.90 11.71 -6.04
C PRO A 290 -3.99 12.91 -6.32
N LYS A 291 -4.05 13.94 -5.48
CA LYS A 291 -3.27 15.19 -5.60
C LYS A 291 -1.76 14.94 -5.77
N GLY A 292 -1.20 14.01 -5.00
CA GLY A 292 0.22 13.65 -5.10
C GLY A 292 0.60 12.82 -6.33
N TRP A 293 -0.37 12.47 -7.18
CA TRP A 293 -0.18 11.75 -8.45
C TRP A 293 -0.58 12.57 -9.66
N PHE A 294 -1.28 13.70 -9.46
CA PHE A 294 -1.94 14.46 -10.51
C PHE A 294 -1.00 14.83 -11.66
N LYS A 295 0.09 15.55 -11.37
CA LYS A 295 1.07 15.97 -12.39
C LYS A 295 1.76 14.80 -13.09
N TYR A 296 1.87 13.66 -12.42
CA TYR A 296 2.58 12.49 -12.94
C TYR A 296 1.70 11.68 -13.89
N LEU A 297 0.41 11.53 -13.56
CA LEU A 297 -0.56 10.79 -14.37
C LEU A 297 -1.21 11.64 -15.46
N ASP A 298 -1.40 12.94 -15.24
CA ASP A 298 -2.03 13.90 -16.16
C ASP A 298 -1.09 15.12 -16.38
N PRO A 299 0.04 14.96 -17.09
CA PRO A 299 1.07 16.01 -17.21
C PRO A 299 0.71 17.15 -18.17
N GLU A 300 -0.35 17.01 -18.97
CA GLU A 300 -0.81 18.02 -19.93
C GLU A 300 -1.74 19.07 -19.28
N LYS A 301 -1.91 19.05 -17.95
CA LYS A 301 -2.66 20.02 -17.14
C LYS A 301 -1.93 20.34 -15.83
#